data_AF-A0A354YXS4-F1
#
_entry.id   AF-A0A354YXS4-F1
#
_cell.length_a   1.000
_cell.length_b   1.000
_cell.length_c   1.000
_cell.angle_alpha   90.00
_cell.angle_beta   90.00
_cell.angle_gamma   90.00
#
_symmetry.space_group_name_H-M   'P 1'
#
loop_
_entity.id
_entity.type
_entity.pdbx_description
1 polymer ?
#
loop_
_entity_poly.entity_id
_entity_poly.type
_entity_poly.pdbx_seq_one_letter_code
_entity_poly.pdbx_strand_id
1 'polypeptide(L)'
;MENMALKEQKLPLEPALDKETGEVIPEQEGCIVDIEGSVSTALQAEEGEKLELLMRAIPSRYSSRDLQKITFSRGYFETWFTGTYQRYTNVSLACSSVNNSVLWPGQEFSFNETVGPRTPERGYMPAPVFLMGASELDYGGGVCQVSTTVFNAAEKAGLIIIERHVHTRKVYYVAEGKDATVSYGDLDLKFSNNTDSPLIIKAGINRGKVWVNILGEED
;
A
#
# COMPACT_ATOMS: atom_id res chain seq x y z
N MET A 1 20.60 5.52 -30.61
CA MET A 1 19.83 6.54 -29.87
C MET A 1 18.75 5.93 -29.00
N GLU A 2 17.92 5.00 -29.49
CA GLU A 2 16.84 4.37 -28.68
C GLU A 2 17.32 3.77 -27.34
N ASN A 3 18.46 3.06 -27.33
CA ASN A 3 19.03 2.49 -26.09
C ASN A 3 19.60 3.54 -25.10
N MET A 4 19.91 4.75 -25.55
CA MET A 4 20.30 5.85 -24.65
C MET A 4 19.06 6.58 -24.12
N ALA A 5 18.03 6.72 -24.95
CA ALA A 5 16.79 7.38 -24.56
C ALA A 5 16.03 6.65 -23.46
N LEU A 6 16.10 5.33 -23.39
CA LEU A 6 15.48 4.55 -22.31
C LEU A 6 16.18 4.68 -20.96
N LYS A 7 17.49 5.02 -20.93
CA LYS A 7 18.25 5.16 -19.67
C LYS A 7 18.00 6.49 -18.95
N GLU A 8 17.65 7.53 -19.69
CA GLU A 8 17.44 8.89 -19.16
C GLU A 8 15.97 9.19 -18.84
N GLN A 9 15.05 8.26 -19.15
CA GLN A 9 13.63 8.40 -18.85
C GLN A 9 13.33 8.11 -17.37
N LYS A 10 12.56 9.00 -16.74
CA LYS A 10 12.02 8.82 -15.39
C LYS A 10 10.52 9.03 -15.43
N LEU A 11 9.75 8.06 -14.91
CA LEU A 11 8.31 8.24 -14.72
C LEU A 11 8.05 9.21 -13.57
N PRO A 12 6.97 10.01 -13.63
CA PRO A 12 6.57 10.82 -12.49
C PRO A 12 6.25 9.95 -11.28
N LEU A 13 6.49 10.50 -10.09
CA LEU A 13 6.07 9.90 -8.84
C LEU A 13 4.89 10.68 -8.28
N GLU A 14 3.81 9.96 -8.04
CA GLU A 14 2.65 10.49 -7.34
C GLU A 14 3.02 10.84 -5.88
N PRO A 15 2.33 11.82 -5.27
CA PRO A 15 2.58 12.17 -3.89
C PRO A 15 2.21 10.99 -2.98
N ALA A 16 2.87 10.91 -1.83
CA ALA A 16 2.67 9.83 -0.89
C ALA A 16 2.70 10.36 0.54
N LEU A 17 2.50 9.46 1.49
CA LEU A 17 2.74 9.75 2.90
C LEU A 17 3.93 8.94 3.38
N ASP A 18 4.79 9.57 4.19
CA ASP A 18 5.79 8.85 4.94
C ASP A 18 5.12 7.80 5.84
N LYS A 19 5.64 6.58 5.85
CA LYS A 19 5.01 5.45 6.55
C LYS A 19 5.05 5.59 8.07
N GLU A 20 6.01 6.31 8.60
CA GLU A 20 6.20 6.51 10.04
C GLU A 20 5.58 7.82 10.52
N THR A 21 5.94 8.94 9.90
CA THR A 21 5.52 10.28 10.34
C THR A 21 4.14 10.67 9.81
N GLY A 22 3.75 10.13 8.65
CA GLY A 22 2.54 10.54 7.93
C GLY A 22 2.66 11.91 7.28
N GLU A 23 3.85 12.49 7.22
CA GLU A 23 4.12 13.72 6.48
C GLU A 23 3.95 13.48 4.98
N VAL A 24 3.50 14.51 4.26
CA VAL A 24 3.31 14.43 2.82
C VAL A 24 4.66 14.45 2.13
N ILE A 25 4.94 13.40 1.36
CA ILE A 25 6.03 13.35 0.40
C ILE A 25 5.47 13.91 -0.91
N PRO A 26 5.95 15.07 -1.38
CA PRO A 26 5.40 15.72 -2.55
C PRO A 26 5.67 14.92 -3.83
N GLU A 27 4.81 15.17 -4.82
CA GLU A 27 4.95 14.66 -6.17
C GLU A 27 6.29 15.04 -6.80
N GLN A 28 6.81 14.18 -7.68
CA GLN A 28 8.01 14.46 -8.48
C GLN A 28 7.68 14.31 -9.96
N GLU A 29 8.03 15.33 -10.74
CA GLU A 29 7.88 15.26 -12.19
C GLU A 29 8.81 14.19 -12.79
N GLY A 30 8.27 13.47 -13.76
CA GLY A 30 9.05 12.61 -14.62
C GLY A 30 9.73 13.41 -15.72
N CYS A 31 10.58 12.74 -16.48
CA CYS A 31 11.17 13.28 -17.69
C CYS A 31 11.26 12.19 -18.76
N ILE A 32 11.02 12.60 -20.01
CA ILE A 32 11.28 11.76 -21.17
C ILE A 32 12.15 12.49 -22.18
N VAL A 33 12.82 11.74 -23.05
CA VAL A 33 13.54 12.34 -24.16
C VAL A 33 12.55 12.90 -25.16
N ASP A 34 12.71 14.17 -25.50
CA ASP A 34 12.09 14.78 -26.66
C ASP A 34 12.86 14.36 -27.92
N ILE A 35 12.38 13.28 -28.55
CA ILE A 35 13.03 12.69 -29.72
C ILE A 35 13.04 13.68 -30.88
N GLU A 36 11.93 14.36 -31.14
CA GLU A 36 11.81 15.29 -32.27
C GLU A 36 12.74 16.48 -32.08
N GLY A 37 12.73 17.09 -30.90
CA GLY A 37 13.65 18.18 -30.56
C GLY A 37 15.11 17.73 -30.65
N SER A 38 15.45 16.59 -30.04
CA SER A 38 16.83 16.08 -30.04
C SER A 38 17.34 15.76 -31.44
N VAL A 39 16.50 15.18 -32.31
CA VAL A 39 16.86 14.90 -33.70
C VAL A 39 17.03 16.20 -34.48
N SER A 40 16.14 17.18 -34.29
CA SER A 40 16.28 18.50 -34.94
C SER A 40 17.59 19.18 -34.55
N THR A 41 17.98 19.14 -33.27
CA THR A 41 19.27 19.65 -32.81
C THR A 41 20.43 18.88 -33.44
N ALA A 42 20.34 17.55 -33.53
CA ALA A 42 21.38 16.73 -34.13
C ALA A 42 21.59 16.98 -35.62
N LEU A 43 20.53 17.28 -36.38
CA LEU A 43 20.64 17.62 -37.80
C LEU A 43 21.31 18.98 -38.05
N GLN A 44 21.36 19.85 -37.05
CA GLN A 44 21.92 21.20 -37.15
C GLN A 44 23.34 21.30 -36.54
N ALA A 45 23.83 20.24 -35.91
CA ALA A 45 25.09 20.22 -35.19
C ALA A 45 26.30 20.05 -36.13
N GLU A 46 27.43 20.59 -35.72
CA GLU A 46 28.70 20.42 -36.45
C GLU A 46 29.34 19.05 -36.17
N GLU A 47 30.19 18.59 -37.09
CA GLU A 47 30.89 17.31 -36.93
C GLU A 47 31.81 17.35 -35.71
N GLY A 48 31.62 16.40 -34.79
CA GLY A 48 32.37 16.32 -33.54
C GLY A 48 31.75 17.11 -32.37
N GLU A 49 30.64 17.82 -32.61
CA GLU A 49 29.89 18.49 -31.55
C GLU A 49 29.24 17.48 -30.60
N LYS A 50 29.37 17.72 -29.29
CA LYS A 50 28.68 16.91 -28.27
C LYS A 50 27.30 17.48 -28.02
N LEU A 51 26.28 16.67 -28.27
CA LEU A 51 24.89 17.05 -28.06
C LEU A 51 24.33 16.43 -26.79
N GLU A 52 23.58 17.24 -26.06
CA GLU A 52 22.73 16.78 -24.97
C GLU A 52 21.34 16.47 -25.53
N LEU A 53 20.72 15.40 -25.02
CA LEU A 53 19.36 15.06 -25.37
C LEU A 53 18.41 16.11 -24.78
N LEU A 54 17.49 16.61 -25.59
CA LEU A 54 16.42 17.46 -25.09
C LEU A 54 15.44 16.60 -24.28
N MET A 55 15.10 17.09 -23.10
CA MET A 55 14.21 16.40 -22.16
C MET A 55 12.91 17.18 -22.02
N ARG A 56 11.78 16.46 -22.00
CA ARG A 56 10.45 16.98 -21.72
C ARG A 56 9.95 16.47 -20.37
N ALA A 57 9.55 17.38 -19.50
CA ALA A 57 8.94 17.04 -18.22
C ALA A 57 7.56 16.36 -18.42
N ILE A 58 7.25 15.39 -17.56
CA ILE A 58 5.93 14.78 -17.46
C ILE A 58 5.41 15.06 -16.04
N PRO A 59 4.33 15.83 -15.87
CA PRO A 59 3.75 16.06 -14.56
C PRO A 59 3.18 14.76 -13.97
N SER A 60 3.15 14.67 -12.65
CA SER A 60 2.38 13.64 -11.95
C SER A 60 0.88 13.80 -12.25
N ARG A 61 0.13 12.71 -12.10
CA ARG A 61 -1.32 12.73 -12.27
C ARG A 61 -2.01 13.45 -11.12
N TYR A 62 -1.47 13.36 -9.91
CA TYR A 62 -2.01 13.92 -8.68
C TYR A 62 -1.01 14.83 -7.99
N SER A 63 -1.51 15.63 -7.06
CA SER A 63 -0.73 16.61 -6.30
C SER A 63 -0.85 16.40 -4.79
N SER A 64 0.14 16.84 -4.05
CA SER A 64 0.16 16.80 -2.58
C SER A 64 -1.05 17.51 -1.95
N ARG A 65 -1.67 18.46 -2.66
CA ARG A 65 -2.91 19.13 -2.24
C ARG A 65 -4.11 18.20 -2.20
N ASP A 66 -4.14 17.16 -3.03
CA ASP A 66 -5.22 16.18 -3.06
C ASP A 66 -5.25 15.37 -1.75
N LEU A 67 -4.09 15.14 -1.13
CA LEU A 67 -3.99 14.45 0.16
C LEU A 67 -4.41 15.31 1.36
N GLN A 68 -4.31 16.64 1.26
CA GLN A 68 -4.66 17.56 2.35
C GLN A 68 -6.16 17.58 2.67
N LYS A 69 -7.00 17.21 1.69
CA LYS A 69 -8.47 17.18 1.85
C LYS A 69 -8.95 15.90 2.53
N ILE A 70 -8.10 14.87 2.61
CA ILE A 70 -8.47 13.53 3.06
C ILE A 70 -8.48 13.46 4.58
N THR A 71 -9.63 13.81 5.16
CA THR A 71 -9.80 13.94 6.61
C THR A 71 -11.02 13.19 7.14
N PHE A 72 -11.99 12.86 6.28
CA PHE A 72 -13.25 12.26 6.69
C PHE A 72 -13.13 10.74 6.87
N SER A 73 -13.62 10.22 8.00
CA SER A 73 -13.55 8.79 8.34
C SER A 73 -14.65 8.00 7.62
N ARG A 74 -14.34 7.43 6.44
CA ARG A 74 -15.29 6.61 5.66
C ARG A 74 -15.52 5.23 6.26
N GLY A 75 -14.51 4.64 6.90
CA GLY A 75 -14.64 3.32 7.50
C GLY A 75 -13.64 3.07 8.61
N TYR A 76 -14.16 2.76 9.80
CA TYR A 76 -13.36 2.42 10.97
C TYR A 76 -13.68 1.02 11.47
N PHE A 77 -12.66 0.24 11.78
CA PHE A 77 -12.82 -1.02 12.47
C PHE A 77 -11.67 -1.30 13.43
N GLU A 78 -11.98 -2.06 14.49
CA GLU A 78 -10.99 -2.47 15.47
C GLU A 78 -11.27 -3.89 15.96
N THR A 79 -10.20 -4.59 16.33
CA THR A 79 -10.27 -5.95 16.88
C THR A 79 -9.42 -6.05 18.15
N TRP A 80 -9.89 -6.79 19.15
CA TRP A 80 -9.12 -7.02 20.38
C TRP A 80 -7.86 -7.81 20.09
N PHE A 81 -6.74 -7.33 20.62
CA PHE A 81 -5.41 -7.89 20.44
C PHE A 81 -4.83 -8.31 21.78
N THR A 82 -4.46 -9.58 21.88
CA THR A 82 -3.70 -10.16 22.99
C THR A 82 -2.62 -11.07 22.42
N GLY A 83 -1.57 -11.35 23.19
CA GLY A 83 -0.57 -12.34 22.78
C GLY A 83 0.81 -12.09 23.35
N THR A 84 1.76 -12.88 22.86
CA THR A 84 3.17 -12.80 23.22
C THR A 84 3.86 -11.60 22.57
N TYR A 85 5.08 -11.31 23.02
CA TYR A 85 5.94 -10.31 22.39
C TYR A 85 6.13 -10.55 20.88
N GLN A 86 6.39 -11.79 20.46
CA GLN A 86 6.57 -12.16 19.05
C GLN A 86 5.33 -11.82 18.21
N ARG A 87 4.13 -12.14 18.73
CA ARG A 87 2.86 -11.81 18.08
C ARG A 87 2.68 -10.29 17.98
N TYR A 88 3.00 -9.56 19.04
CA TYR A 88 2.93 -8.10 19.05
C TYR A 88 3.86 -7.50 18.00
N THR A 89 5.10 -7.98 17.89
CA THR A 89 6.06 -7.54 16.87
C THR A 89 5.51 -7.76 15.47
N ASN A 90 5.01 -8.97 15.16
CA ASN A 90 4.45 -9.30 13.84
C ASN A 90 3.26 -8.40 13.45
N VAL A 91 2.32 -8.21 14.38
CA VAL A 91 1.13 -7.37 14.14
C VAL A 91 1.53 -5.91 14.02
N SER A 92 2.50 -5.44 14.83
CA SER A 92 3.01 -4.06 14.74
C SER A 92 3.65 -3.80 13.38
N LEU A 93 4.51 -4.69 12.89
CA LEU A 93 5.14 -4.58 11.58
C LEU A 93 4.09 -4.53 10.46
N ALA A 94 3.11 -5.43 10.49
CA ALA A 94 2.04 -5.43 9.48
C ALA A 94 1.18 -4.17 9.54
N CYS A 95 0.83 -3.67 10.73
CA CYS A 95 0.13 -2.40 10.88
C CYS A 95 0.96 -1.24 10.32
N SER A 96 2.27 -1.17 10.63
CA SER A 96 3.14 -0.11 10.10
C SER A 96 3.27 -0.15 8.58
N SER A 97 3.29 -1.33 7.95
CA SER A 97 3.29 -1.44 6.50
C SER A 97 1.99 -0.91 5.87
N VAL A 98 0.84 -1.22 6.49
CA VAL A 98 -0.47 -0.75 6.03
C VAL A 98 -0.69 0.73 6.32
N ASN A 99 -0.17 1.23 7.43
CA ASN A 99 -0.36 2.61 7.87
C ASN A 99 0.12 3.59 6.81
N ASN A 100 -0.57 4.73 6.71
CA ASN A 100 -0.29 5.79 5.76
C ASN A 100 -0.24 5.32 4.28
N SER A 101 -0.93 4.23 3.92
CA SER A 101 -1.06 3.85 2.52
C SER A 101 -2.02 4.79 1.81
N VAL A 102 -1.59 5.35 0.68
CA VAL A 102 -2.43 6.14 -0.22
C VAL A 102 -2.97 5.23 -1.30
N LEU A 103 -4.28 5.28 -1.54
CA LEU A 103 -4.95 4.53 -2.58
C LEU A 103 -5.67 5.50 -3.52
N TRP A 104 -5.10 5.71 -4.70
CA TRP A 104 -5.63 6.66 -5.69
C TRP A 104 -6.94 6.17 -6.34
N PRO A 105 -7.75 7.07 -6.93
CA PRO A 105 -8.95 6.69 -7.67
C PRO A 105 -8.69 5.57 -8.69
N GLY A 106 -9.50 4.51 -8.61
CA GLY A 106 -9.41 3.32 -9.46
C GLY A 106 -8.26 2.35 -9.11
N GLN A 107 -7.39 2.68 -8.15
CA GLN A 107 -6.30 1.82 -7.74
C GLN A 107 -6.81 0.65 -6.88
N GLU A 108 -6.17 -0.51 -7.03
CA GLU A 108 -6.38 -1.66 -6.17
C GLU A 108 -5.38 -1.67 -5.01
N PHE A 109 -5.86 -1.97 -3.82
CA PHE A 109 -5.04 -2.32 -2.68
C PHE A 109 -4.85 -3.83 -2.64
N SER A 110 -3.61 -4.28 -2.50
CA SER A 110 -3.27 -5.66 -2.12
C SER A 110 -2.61 -5.66 -0.75
N PHE A 111 -3.14 -6.49 0.16
CA PHE A 111 -2.55 -6.63 1.49
C PHE A 111 -1.16 -7.25 1.42
N ASN A 112 -0.97 -8.27 0.57
CA ASN A 112 0.32 -8.93 0.41
C ASN A 112 1.38 -8.06 -0.27
N GLU A 113 1.02 -7.26 -1.27
CA GLU A 113 1.97 -6.29 -1.87
C GLU A 113 2.36 -5.21 -0.87
N THR A 114 1.40 -4.74 -0.05
CA THR A 114 1.65 -3.69 0.95
C THR A 114 2.52 -4.20 2.11
N VAL A 115 2.22 -5.38 2.65
CA VAL A 115 2.91 -5.92 3.83
C VAL A 115 4.20 -6.69 3.47
N GLY A 116 4.24 -7.28 2.28
CA GLY A 116 5.36 -8.08 1.78
C GLY A 116 5.52 -9.44 2.48
N PRO A 117 6.64 -10.14 2.25
CA PRO A 117 6.90 -11.45 2.85
C PRO A 117 7.13 -11.35 4.36
N ARG A 118 6.69 -12.36 5.12
CA ARG A 118 6.75 -12.40 6.59
C ARG A 118 8.01 -13.15 7.02
N THR A 119 9.19 -12.59 6.78
CA THR A 119 10.47 -13.28 6.99
C THR A 119 11.24 -12.71 8.19
N PRO A 120 12.15 -13.49 8.81
CA PRO A 120 13.01 -13.00 9.90
C PRO A 120 13.87 -11.79 9.52
N GLU A 121 14.33 -11.68 8.27
CA GLU A 121 15.14 -10.53 7.79
C GLU A 121 14.34 -9.22 7.80
N ARG A 122 13.02 -9.33 7.68
CA ARG A 122 12.08 -8.20 7.80
C ARG A 122 11.58 -7.99 9.24
N GLY A 123 12.18 -8.69 10.20
CA GLY A 123 11.89 -8.57 11.63
C GLY A 123 10.70 -9.39 12.12
N TYR A 124 10.07 -10.20 11.26
CA TYR A 124 9.01 -11.10 11.71
C TYR A 124 9.58 -12.19 12.62
N MET A 125 8.78 -12.63 13.58
CA MET A 125 9.14 -13.61 14.58
C MET A 125 8.20 -14.83 14.52
N PRO A 126 8.69 -16.03 14.88
CA PRO A 126 7.82 -17.20 15.00
C PRO A 126 6.78 -16.96 16.08
N ALA A 127 5.51 -17.08 15.70
CA ALA A 127 4.37 -17.01 16.61
C ALA A 127 3.31 -18.02 16.18
N PRO A 128 2.37 -18.42 17.06
CA PRO A 128 1.34 -19.37 16.69
C PRO A 128 0.55 -18.90 15.46
N VAL A 129 0.51 -19.76 14.45
CA VAL A 129 -0.32 -19.66 13.25
C VAL A 129 -1.32 -20.81 13.25
N PHE A 130 -2.52 -20.56 12.76
CA PHE A 130 -3.54 -21.58 12.60
C PHE A 130 -3.56 -22.03 11.14
N LEU A 131 -2.83 -23.11 10.84
CA LEU A 131 -2.73 -23.72 9.51
C LEU A 131 -3.43 -25.07 9.52
N MET A 132 -4.48 -25.21 8.70
CA MET A 132 -5.23 -26.47 8.49
C MET A 132 -5.56 -27.27 9.76
N GLY A 133 -5.64 -26.57 10.88
CA GLY A 133 -6.09 -27.13 12.13
C GLY A 133 -5.04 -27.63 13.12
N ALA A 134 -3.76 -27.46 12.82
CA ALA A 134 -2.70 -27.49 13.81
C ALA A 134 -2.33 -26.06 14.21
N SER A 135 -1.88 -25.88 15.46
CA SER A 135 -1.17 -24.67 15.88
C SER A 135 0.30 -24.93 15.64
N GLU A 136 0.84 -24.36 14.58
CA GLU A 136 2.28 -24.39 14.30
C GLU A 136 2.89 -23.03 14.62
N LEU A 137 4.20 -23.00 14.82
CA LEU A 137 4.94 -21.75 14.92
C LEU A 137 5.43 -21.38 13.53
N ASP A 138 5.01 -20.22 13.05
CA ASP A 138 5.49 -19.66 11.79
C ASP A 138 5.68 -18.15 11.93
N TYR A 139 6.49 -17.61 11.03
CA TYR A 139 6.74 -16.18 10.97
C TYR A 139 5.48 -15.43 10.53
N GLY A 140 5.17 -14.33 11.22
CA GLY A 140 3.95 -13.56 10.91
C GLY A 140 2.68 -14.06 11.60
N GLY A 141 2.78 -14.94 12.60
CA GLY A 141 1.64 -15.26 13.47
C GLY A 141 0.98 -13.99 14.03
N GLY A 142 -0.32 -13.83 13.74
CA GLY A 142 -1.12 -12.64 14.06
C GLY A 142 -1.44 -11.73 12.86
N VAL A 143 -0.74 -11.83 11.73
CA VAL A 143 -0.93 -10.94 10.56
C VAL A 143 -2.35 -11.03 9.96
N CYS A 144 -2.99 -12.20 9.96
CA CYS A 144 -4.37 -12.35 9.49
C CYS A 144 -5.41 -11.54 10.32
N GLN A 145 -5.08 -11.16 11.55
CA GLN A 145 -5.92 -10.24 12.32
C GLN A 145 -5.86 -8.82 11.74
N VAL A 146 -4.70 -8.40 11.23
CA VAL A 146 -4.54 -7.09 10.58
C VAL A 146 -5.31 -7.07 9.27
N SER A 147 -5.17 -8.09 8.41
CA SER A 147 -5.97 -8.19 7.17
C SER A 147 -7.47 -8.21 7.47
N THR A 148 -7.91 -8.95 8.50
CA THR A 148 -9.30 -8.93 8.95
C THR A 148 -9.76 -7.53 9.34
N THR A 149 -8.95 -6.80 10.11
CA THR A 149 -9.30 -5.42 10.52
C THR A 149 -9.38 -4.49 9.32
N VAL A 150 -8.44 -4.61 8.37
CA VAL A 150 -8.44 -3.84 7.10
C VAL A 150 -9.69 -4.15 6.29
N PHE A 151 -10.03 -5.43 6.11
CA PHE A 151 -11.20 -5.87 5.35
C PHE A 151 -12.49 -5.22 5.89
N ASN A 152 -12.71 -5.27 7.21
CA ASN A 152 -13.94 -4.72 7.79
C ASN A 152 -13.99 -3.19 7.70
N ALA A 153 -12.84 -2.51 7.79
CA ALA A 153 -12.78 -1.07 7.56
C ALA A 153 -13.10 -0.72 6.09
N ALA A 154 -12.59 -1.49 5.14
CA ALA A 154 -12.88 -1.35 3.70
C ALA A 154 -14.36 -1.63 3.38
N GLU A 155 -14.94 -2.69 3.95
CA GLU A 155 -16.36 -3.00 3.81
C GLU A 155 -17.24 -1.87 4.37
N LYS A 156 -16.88 -1.32 5.55
CA LYS A 156 -17.58 -0.17 6.15
C LYS A 156 -17.45 1.11 5.34
N ALA A 157 -16.31 1.31 4.68
CA ALA A 157 -16.08 2.43 3.76
C ALA A 157 -16.80 2.28 2.41
N GLY A 158 -17.52 1.16 2.18
CA GLY A 158 -18.25 0.90 0.96
C GLY A 158 -17.36 0.58 -0.24
N LEU A 159 -16.13 0.09 0.00
CA LEU A 159 -15.18 -0.25 -1.06
C LEU A 159 -15.52 -1.60 -1.70
N ILE A 160 -15.20 -1.73 -2.99
CA ILE A 160 -15.39 -2.97 -3.72
C ILE A 160 -14.31 -3.98 -3.33
N ILE A 161 -14.70 -5.06 -2.66
CA ILE A 161 -13.81 -6.18 -2.31
C ILE A 161 -13.62 -7.07 -3.55
N ILE A 162 -12.38 -7.17 -4.00
CA ILE A 162 -11.99 -7.94 -5.20
C ILE A 162 -11.63 -9.37 -4.82
N GLU A 163 -10.84 -9.52 -3.76
CA GLU A 163 -10.37 -10.83 -3.28
C GLU A 163 -10.49 -10.88 -1.77
N ARG A 164 -11.11 -11.95 -1.27
CA ARG A 164 -11.17 -12.25 0.15
C ARG A 164 -11.34 -13.75 0.34
N HIS A 165 -10.59 -14.27 1.30
CA HIS A 165 -10.72 -15.65 1.78
C HIS A 165 -11.08 -15.67 3.25
N VAL A 166 -11.85 -16.67 3.67
CA VAL A 166 -12.20 -16.90 5.07
C VAL A 166 -11.35 -18.01 5.66
N HIS A 167 -11.07 -17.96 6.96
CA HIS A 167 -10.44 -19.06 7.67
C HIS A 167 -11.37 -20.27 7.67
N THR A 168 -10.80 -21.47 7.58
CA THR A 168 -11.54 -22.73 7.72
C THR A 168 -12.02 -22.98 9.15
N ARG A 169 -11.51 -22.22 10.12
CA ARG A 169 -11.85 -22.30 11.54
C ARG A 169 -12.23 -20.93 12.08
N LYS A 170 -13.13 -20.92 13.06
CA LYS A 170 -13.54 -19.71 13.76
C LYS A 170 -12.36 -19.00 14.41
N VAL A 171 -12.24 -17.71 14.12
CA VAL A 171 -11.33 -16.79 14.82
C VAL A 171 -12.08 -16.05 15.93
N TYR A 172 -11.40 -15.70 17.02
CA TYR A 172 -12.05 -15.14 18.21
C TYR A 172 -12.19 -13.63 18.22
N TYR A 173 -11.51 -12.93 17.29
CA TYR A 173 -11.41 -11.47 17.29
C TYR A 173 -12.44 -10.78 16.37
N VAL A 174 -13.26 -11.55 15.64
CA VAL A 174 -14.34 -11.01 14.79
C VAL A 174 -15.51 -12.00 14.71
N ALA A 175 -16.69 -11.52 14.31
CA ALA A 175 -17.85 -12.37 14.06
C ALA A 175 -17.63 -13.33 12.88
N GLU A 176 -18.37 -14.43 12.86
CA GLU A 176 -18.29 -15.40 11.76
C GLU A 176 -18.63 -14.75 10.42
N GLY A 177 -17.87 -15.09 9.37
CA GLY A 177 -18.03 -14.50 8.05
C GLY A 177 -17.52 -13.05 7.93
N LYS A 178 -16.80 -12.52 8.93
CA LYS A 178 -16.18 -11.19 8.90
C LYS A 178 -14.65 -11.22 8.95
N ASP A 179 -14.05 -12.39 8.80
CA ASP A 179 -12.60 -12.59 8.80
C ASP A 179 -12.00 -12.58 7.39
N ALA A 180 -10.75 -12.13 7.27
CA ALA A 180 -10.00 -12.18 6.02
C ALA A 180 -8.65 -12.87 6.26
N THR A 181 -8.48 -14.05 5.70
CA THR A 181 -7.23 -14.82 5.79
C THR A 181 -6.29 -14.46 4.64
N VAL A 182 -4.99 -14.46 4.90
CA VAL A 182 -3.95 -14.14 3.92
C VAL A 182 -2.76 -15.08 4.11
N SER A 183 -2.11 -15.41 2.99
CA SER A 183 -0.87 -16.18 2.91
C SER A 183 -0.02 -15.56 1.80
N TYR A 184 1.20 -15.14 2.11
CA TYR A 184 2.04 -14.44 1.14
C TYR A 184 2.34 -15.34 -0.08
N GLY A 185 1.97 -14.86 -1.27
CA GLY A 185 2.15 -15.60 -2.53
C GLY A 185 1.01 -16.56 -2.89
N ASP A 186 -0.05 -16.65 -2.06
CA ASP A 186 -1.19 -17.55 -2.31
C ASP A 186 -2.54 -16.85 -2.07
N LEU A 187 -2.89 -16.57 -0.81
CA LEU A 187 -4.17 -15.96 -0.44
C LEU A 187 -4.00 -14.47 -0.13
N ASP A 188 -4.78 -13.61 -0.77
CA ASP A 188 -4.71 -12.16 -0.55
C ASP A 188 -6.05 -11.55 -0.10
N LEU A 189 -5.95 -10.33 0.41
CA LEU A 189 -7.07 -9.42 0.56
C LEU A 189 -6.87 -8.27 -0.41
N LYS A 190 -7.80 -8.13 -1.36
CA LYS A 190 -7.78 -7.06 -2.35
C LYS A 190 -9.08 -6.28 -2.39
N PHE A 191 -8.99 -4.97 -2.57
CA PHE A 191 -10.14 -4.10 -2.78
C PHE A 191 -9.77 -2.90 -3.64
N SER A 192 -10.74 -2.33 -4.35
CA SER A 192 -10.53 -1.17 -5.22
C SER A 192 -11.01 0.12 -4.55
N ASN A 193 -10.29 1.22 -4.75
CA ASN A 193 -10.83 2.54 -4.54
C ASN A 193 -11.76 2.91 -5.72
N ASN A 194 -13.05 2.61 -5.56
CA ASN A 194 -14.09 2.94 -6.52
C ASN A 194 -14.68 4.36 -6.34
N THR A 195 -13.95 5.26 -5.70
CA THR A 195 -14.32 6.68 -5.54
C THR A 195 -13.48 7.56 -6.47
N ASP A 196 -13.92 8.80 -6.69
CA ASP A 196 -13.21 9.79 -7.52
C ASP A 196 -12.12 10.56 -6.75
N SER A 197 -11.93 10.25 -5.46
CA SER A 197 -10.94 10.91 -4.56
C SER A 197 -9.94 9.89 -3.99
N PRO A 198 -8.72 10.32 -3.60
CA PRO A 198 -7.79 9.41 -2.93
C PRO A 198 -8.31 8.97 -1.56
N LEU A 199 -7.86 7.81 -1.12
CA LEU A 199 -8.09 7.31 0.24
C LEU A 199 -6.77 7.17 0.98
N ILE A 200 -6.79 7.40 2.29
CA ILE A 200 -5.65 7.12 3.18
C ILE A 200 -6.04 6.02 4.15
N ILE A 201 -5.27 4.94 4.17
CA ILE A 201 -5.43 3.85 5.13
C ILE A 201 -4.51 4.11 6.32
N LYS A 202 -5.11 4.40 7.48
CA LYS A 202 -4.42 4.49 8.77
C LYS A 202 -4.57 3.17 9.52
N ALA A 203 -3.50 2.70 10.13
CA ALA A 203 -3.53 1.46 10.90
C ALA A 203 -2.59 1.53 12.09
N GLY A 204 -2.92 0.83 13.17
CA GLY A 204 -2.06 0.80 14.34
C GLY A 204 -2.54 -0.14 15.43
N ILE A 205 -1.78 -0.16 16.52
CA ILE A 205 -2.17 -0.83 17.76
C ILE A 205 -2.30 0.24 18.84
N ASN A 206 -3.42 0.25 19.56
CA ASN A 206 -3.60 1.12 20.71
C ASN A 206 -4.45 0.41 21.77
N ARG A 207 -4.04 0.51 23.05
CA ARG A 207 -4.78 -0.05 24.21
C ARG A 207 -5.23 -1.51 24.01
N GLY A 208 -4.36 -2.35 23.46
CA GLY A 208 -4.67 -3.77 23.23
C GLY A 208 -5.68 -4.01 22.11
N LYS A 209 -5.81 -3.10 21.15
CA LYS A 209 -6.62 -3.27 19.94
C LYS A 209 -5.80 -2.96 18.70
N VAL A 210 -5.99 -3.76 17.65
CA VAL A 210 -5.62 -3.39 16.29
C VAL A 210 -6.75 -2.54 15.74
N TRP A 211 -6.45 -1.37 15.20
CA TRP A 211 -7.43 -0.49 14.58
C TRP A 211 -7.01 -0.13 13.17
N VAL A 212 -8.00 0.06 12.29
CA VAL A 212 -7.83 0.57 10.94
C VAL A 212 -8.89 1.64 10.69
N ASN A 213 -8.47 2.75 10.11
CA ASN A 213 -9.35 3.82 9.64
C ASN A 213 -9.04 4.14 8.18
N ILE A 214 -10.05 4.12 7.32
CA ILE A 214 -9.96 4.56 5.94
C ILE A 214 -10.54 5.96 5.84
N LEU A 215 -9.67 6.91 5.52
CA LEU A 215 -10.00 8.31 5.34
C LEU A 215 -10.26 8.60 3.87
N GLY A 216 -11.20 9.49 3.58
CA GLY A 216 -11.50 10.03 2.25
C GLY A 216 -11.87 11.51 2.32
N GLU A 217 -12.32 12.07 1.20
CA GLU A 217 -13.01 13.36 1.20
C GLU A 217 -14.40 13.23 1.85
N GLU A 218 -14.88 14.33 2.43
CA GLU A 218 -16.25 14.47 2.91
C GLU A 218 -17.17 14.62 1.69
N ASP A 219 -18.32 13.95 1.71
CA ASP A 219 -19.31 13.98 0.61
C ASP A 219 -20.03 15.34 0.49
#